data_AF-A0A2M8BRZ5-F1
#
_entry.id   AF-A0A2M8BRZ5-F1
#
_cell.length_a   1.000
_cell.length_b   1.000
_cell.length_c   1.000
_cell.angle_alpha   90.00
_cell.angle_beta   90.00
_cell.angle_gamma   90.00
#
_symmetry.space_group_name_H-M   'P 1'
#
loop_
_entity.id
_entity.type
_entity.pdbx_description
1 polymer ?
#
loop_
_entity_poly.entity_id
_entity_poly.type
_entity_poly.pdbx_seq_one_letter_code
_entity_poly.pdbx_strand_id
1 'polypeptide(L)'
;MPKRLIPGTIALGAFTFTMTALPGSPAIQNAIPMPYFGTTPFAAPGLGLVGGVIMLGIGLWWLQWRAGRAAKADEGYGQTDVPGKPDTAGANEDVAANHQPNTGQPGSFALALAPVVAVIALNYWLSSHGLTRIDASYLAEPRFGATTLEAVRGMCAVLSALALAILLLLALQWRRLPGLKKTLETGASSSVMPLLNTASQVGFGAVIASLAGFALIRDAVLDIAPGNPLVSLAVSVNLLAGITGSASGGMTIALQTLGEAWLAMGQAAGISPELLHRVTAIATGGLDALLHNGAVITLLSICGLTHRQSYVDILMVAVLGPIAALVAVILLGTWFGSF
;
A
#
# COMPACT_ATOMS: atom_id res chain seq x y z
N MET A 1 -16.98 -3.70 -22.64
CA MET A 1 -16.60 -4.51 -21.46
C MET A 1 -17.70 -4.43 -20.43
N PRO A 2 -18.04 -5.53 -19.75
CA PRO A 2 -19.04 -5.52 -18.68
C PRO A 2 -18.65 -4.61 -17.52
N LYS A 3 -19.64 -3.93 -16.95
CA LYS A 3 -19.47 -3.05 -15.80
C LYS A 3 -18.83 -3.78 -14.60
N ARG A 4 -19.13 -5.08 -14.44
CA ARG A 4 -18.62 -5.91 -13.33
C ARG A 4 -17.10 -6.10 -13.30
N LEU A 5 -16.38 -5.85 -14.40
CA LEU A 5 -14.91 -5.98 -14.44
C LEU A 5 -14.17 -4.71 -14.03
N ILE A 6 -14.88 -3.58 -13.92
CA ILE A 6 -14.27 -2.29 -13.57
C ILE A 6 -13.65 -2.32 -12.17
N PRO A 7 -14.33 -2.80 -11.11
CA PRO A 7 -13.73 -2.89 -9.78
C PRO A 7 -12.44 -3.73 -9.76
N GLY A 8 -12.42 -4.89 -10.43
CA GLY A 8 -11.22 -5.73 -10.52
C GLY A 8 -10.05 -5.01 -11.21
N THR A 9 -10.33 -4.23 -12.25
CA THR A 9 -9.30 -3.45 -12.96
C THR A 9 -8.72 -2.34 -12.09
N ILE A 10 -9.57 -1.61 -11.36
CA ILE A 10 -9.14 -0.58 -10.41
C ILE A 10 -8.35 -1.22 -9.26
N ALA A 11 -8.84 -2.33 -8.71
CA ALA A 11 -8.19 -3.06 -7.62
C ALA A 11 -6.79 -3.54 -8.02
N LEU A 12 -6.62 -4.10 -9.23
CA LEU A 12 -5.31 -4.49 -9.75
C LEU A 12 -4.33 -3.31 -9.71
N GLY A 13 -4.73 -2.14 -10.19
CA GLY A 13 -3.85 -0.96 -10.22
C GLY A 13 -3.65 -0.27 -8.87
N ALA A 14 -4.63 -0.31 -7.97
CA ALA A 14 -4.62 0.49 -6.74
C ALA A 14 -4.27 -0.31 -5.47
N PHE A 15 -4.60 -1.60 -5.42
CA PHE A 15 -4.53 -2.42 -4.19
C PHE A 15 -3.44 -3.50 -4.25
N THR A 16 -2.63 -3.55 -5.32
CA THR A 16 -1.65 -4.64 -5.52
C THR A 16 -0.22 -4.13 -5.69
N PHE A 17 0.42 -4.39 -6.83
CA PHE A 17 1.85 -4.16 -7.07
C PHE A 17 2.30 -2.72 -6.80
N THR A 18 1.47 -1.73 -7.13
CA THR A 18 1.76 -0.31 -6.88
C THR A 18 1.77 0.04 -5.39
N MET A 19 0.91 -0.63 -4.62
CA MET A 19 0.76 -0.43 -3.18
C MET A 19 1.85 -1.15 -2.40
N THR A 20 2.21 -2.38 -2.78
CA THR A 20 2.96 -3.29 -1.90
C THR A 20 4.32 -3.74 -2.44
N ALA A 21 4.47 -3.87 -3.76
CA ALA A 21 5.62 -4.56 -4.34
C ALA A 21 6.65 -3.61 -4.96
N LEU A 22 6.21 -2.55 -5.66
CA LEU A 22 7.12 -1.71 -6.43
C LEU A 22 8.08 -0.90 -5.52
N PRO A 23 9.40 -0.95 -5.79
CA PRO A 23 10.37 -0.18 -5.03
C PRO A 23 10.23 1.31 -5.32
N GLY A 24 10.42 2.12 -4.27
CA GLY A 24 10.32 3.57 -4.37
C GLY A 24 8.89 4.12 -4.44
N SER A 25 7.87 3.26 -4.44
CA SER A 25 6.49 3.75 -4.42
C SER A 25 6.22 4.49 -3.11
N PRO A 26 5.61 5.70 -3.15
CA PRO A 26 5.28 6.48 -1.97
C PRO A 26 4.02 5.92 -1.28
N ALA A 27 3.97 4.60 -1.09
CA ALA A 27 2.88 3.91 -0.43
C ALA A 27 3.18 3.76 1.06
N ILE A 28 2.14 3.86 1.89
CA ILE A 28 2.23 3.69 3.35
C ILE A 28 2.86 2.32 3.69
N GLN A 29 2.58 1.30 2.89
CA GLN A 29 3.07 -0.07 3.03
C GLN A 29 4.60 -0.19 2.86
N ASN A 30 5.22 0.67 2.03
CA ASN A 30 6.68 0.77 1.95
C ASN A 30 7.26 1.68 3.05
N ALA A 31 6.43 2.51 3.69
CA ALA A 31 6.88 3.45 4.69
C ALA A 31 6.92 2.87 6.11
N ILE A 32 5.90 2.10 6.49
CA ILE A 32 5.78 1.53 7.84
C ILE A 32 7.00 0.68 8.22
N PRO A 33 7.57 -0.21 7.37
CA PRO A 33 8.69 -1.07 7.77
C PRO A 33 10.02 -0.33 7.99
N MET A 34 10.18 0.88 7.43
CA MET A 34 11.45 1.62 7.46
C MET A 34 11.99 1.86 8.88
N PRO A 35 11.23 2.45 9.84
CA PRO A 35 11.71 2.66 11.20
C PRO A 35 11.99 1.37 11.97
N TYR A 36 11.34 0.25 11.64
CA TYR A 36 11.55 -1.03 12.32
C TYR A 36 12.78 -1.77 11.82
N PHE A 37 13.11 -1.62 10.52
CA PHE A 37 14.20 -2.37 9.88
C PHE A 37 15.39 -1.51 9.48
N GLY A 38 15.34 -0.19 9.66
CA GLY A 38 16.41 0.73 9.25
C GLY A 38 16.58 0.82 7.73
N THR A 39 15.48 0.69 6.99
CA THR A 39 15.48 0.54 5.52
C THR A 39 14.89 1.76 4.81
N THR A 40 14.87 1.72 3.48
CA THR A 40 14.33 2.79 2.62
C THR A 40 13.20 2.23 1.74
N PRO A 41 12.42 3.07 1.03
CA PRO A 41 11.35 2.59 0.15
C PRO A 41 11.85 1.70 -1.01
N PHE A 42 13.16 1.70 -1.26
CA PHE A 42 13.82 0.92 -2.31
C PHE A 42 14.35 -0.44 -1.82
N ALA A 43 14.02 -0.87 -0.60
CA ALA A 43 14.47 -2.16 -0.04
C ALA A 43 14.16 -3.36 -0.96
N ALA A 44 15.17 -4.22 -1.20
CA ALA A 44 15.12 -5.39 -2.08
C ALA A 44 14.38 -5.11 -3.41
N PRO A 45 14.94 -4.22 -4.26
CA PRO A 45 14.25 -3.68 -5.41
C PRO A 45 14.00 -4.73 -6.49
N GLY A 46 14.94 -5.66 -6.71
CA GLY A 46 14.77 -6.76 -7.66
C GLY A 46 13.61 -7.67 -7.25
N LEU A 47 13.54 -8.06 -5.98
CA LEU A 47 12.42 -8.84 -5.46
C LEU A 47 11.08 -8.08 -5.53
N GLY A 48 11.09 -6.77 -5.29
CA GLY A 48 9.91 -5.93 -5.45
C GLY A 48 9.40 -5.89 -6.89
N LEU A 49 10.30 -5.78 -7.87
CA LEU A 49 9.94 -5.84 -9.28
C LEU A 49 9.40 -7.21 -9.67
N VAL A 50 9.99 -8.31 -9.19
CA VAL A 50 9.48 -9.66 -9.43
C VAL A 50 8.07 -9.83 -8.86
N GLY A 51 7.87 -9.45 -7.60
CA GLY A 51 6.54 -9.49 -6.97
C GLY A 51 5.52 -8.66 -7.75
N GLY A 52 5.92 -7.47 -8.20
CA GLY A 52 5.06 -6.58 -8.99
C GLY A 52 4.68 -7.17 -10.35
N VAL A 53 5.64 -7.78 -11.05
CA VAL A 53 5.39 -8.46 -12.33
C VAL A 53 4.46 -9.66 -12.15
N ILE A 54 4.61 -10.43 -11.08
CA ILE A 54 3.72 -11.57 -10.78
C ILE A 54 2.29 -11.09 -10.54
N MET A 55 2.10 -10.10 -9.66
CA MET A 55 0.77 -9.53 -9.38
C MET A 55 0.13 -8.94 -10.64
N LEU A 56 0.88 -8.14 -11.40
CA LEU A 56 0.41 -7.53 -12.64
C LEU A 56 0.08 -8.61 -13.69
N GLY A 57 0.95 -9.60 -13.86
CA GLY A 57 0.79 -10.68 -14.83
C GLY A 57 -0.44 -11.53 -14.55
N ILE A 58 -0.61 -12.00 -13.31
CA ILE A 58 -1.79 -12.77 -12.87
C ILE A 58 -3.06 -11.92 -13.06
N GLY A 59 -3.02 -10.65 -12.63
CA GLY A 59 -4.17 -9.77 -12.71
C GLY A 59 -4.61 -9.46 -14.14
N LEU A 60 -3.65 -9.10 -15.02
CA LEU A 60 -3.93 -8.85 -16.43
C LEU A 60 -4.43 -10.12 -17.12
N TRP A 61 -3.80 -11.26 -16.87
CA TRP A 61 -4.24 -12.54 -17.43
C TRP A 61 -5.68 -12.86 -17.02
N TRP A 62 -6.01 -12.77 -15.74
CA TRP A 62 -7.36 -13.02 -15.24
C TRP A 62 -8.40 -12.09 -15.87
N LEU A 63 -8.14 -10.78 -15.84
CA LEU A 63 -9.07 -9.77 -16.35
C LEU A 63 -9.25 -9.87 -17.87
N GLN A 64 -8.19 -10.12 -18.63
CA GLN A 64 -8.28 -10.33 -20.07
C GLN A 64 -9.05 -11.61 -20.40
N TRP A 65 -8.80 -12.69 -19.66
CA TRP A 65 -9.55 -13.93 -19.81
C TRP A 65 -11.05 -13.73 -19.53
N ARG A 66 -11.40 -13.02 -18.44
CA ARG A 66 -12.78 -12.67 -18.10
C ARG A 66 -13.43 -11.78 -19.16
N ALA A 67 -12.72 -10.78 -19.65
CA ALA A 67 -13.18 -9.89 -20.72
C ALA A 67 -13.44 -10.67 -22.02
N GLY A 68 -12.55 -11.59 -22.39
CA GLY A 68 -12.73 -12.45 -23.57
C GLY A 68 -13.92 -13.41 -23.44
N ARG A 69 -14.17 -13.95 -22.25
CA ARG A 69 -15.37 -14.77 -21.98
C ARG A 69 -16.66 -13.96 -22.05
N ALA A 70 -16.66 -12.77 -21.46
CA ALA A 70 -17.80 -11.86 -21.51
C ALA A 70 -18.15 -11.44 -22.93
N ALA A 71 -17.13 -11.13 -23.75
CA ALA A 71 -17.33 -10.78 -25.16
C ALA A 71 -17.96 -11.94 -25.96
N LYS A 72 -17.57 -13.20 -25.69
CA LYS A 72 -18.18 -14.38 -26.31
C LYS A 72 -19.63 -14.64 -25.85
N ALA A 73 -19.98 -14.15 -24.66
CA ALA A 73 -21.32 -14.24 -24.10
C ALA A 73 -22.19 -13.00 -24.42
N ASP A 74 -21.71 -12.10 -25.28
CA ASP A 74 -22.36 -10.85 -25.69
C ASP A 74 -22.72 -9.92 -24.51
N GLU A 75 -21.93 -9.97 -23.44
CA GLU A 75 -22.16 -9.14 -22.25
C GLU A 75 -21.68 -7.69 -22.46
N GLY A 76 -22.65 -6.78 -22.49
CA GLY A 76 -22.44 -5.35 -22.66
C GLY A 76 -22.18 -4.58 -21.36
N TYR A 77 -21.92 -3.27 -21.49
CA TYR A 77 -21.90 -2.36 -20.36
C TYR A 77 -23.34 -2.13 -19.86
N GLY A 78 -23.58 -2.17 -18.54
CA GLY A 78 -24.91 -1.97 -17.94
C GLY A 78 -25.80 -3.21 -17.87
N GLN A 79 -25.44 -4.33 -18.52
CA GLN A 79 -26.11 -5.61 -18.34
C GLN A 79 -25.61 -6.27 -17.04
N THR A 80 -26.37 -6.17 -15.96
CA THR A 80 -26.08 -6.92 -14.72
C THR A 80 -26.90 -8.21 -14.65
N ASP A 81 -26.27 -9.32 -14.25
CA ASP A 81 -26.86 -10.67 -14.12
C ASP A 81 -27.93 -10.82 -13.00
N VAL A 82 -28.62 -9.74 -12.61
CA VAL A 82 -29.64 -9.78 -11.55
C VAL A 82 -31.01 -9.46 -12.16
N PRO A 83 -31.86 -10.47 -12.45
CA PRO A 83 -33.23 -10.25 -12.87
C PRO A 83 -34.01 -9.48 -11.80
N GLY A 84 -34.63 -8.35 -12.15
CA GLY A 84 -35.67 -7.70 -11.35
C GLY A 84 -35.23 -6.62 -10.35
N LYS A 85 -33.98 -6.13 -10.39
CA LYS A 85 -33.63 -4.90 -9.65
C LYS A 85 -33.52 -3.74 -10.64
N PRO A 86 -34.39 -2.71 -10.56
CA PRO A 86 -34.18 -1.51 -11.36
C PRO A 86 -32.83 -0.90 -11.00
N ASP A 87 -32.15 -0.37 -12.00
CA ASP A 87 -30.91 0.39 -11.82
C ASP A 87 -31.16 1.51 -10.81
N THR A 88 -30.79 1.30 -9.54
CA THR A 88 -30.70 2.37 -8.55
C THR A 88 -29.43 3.18 -8.84
N ALA A 89 -29.34 3.70 -10.07
CA ALA A 89 -28.28 4.59 -10.52
C ALA A 89 -28.40 6.00 -9.92
N GLY A 90 -29.48 6.31 -9.20
CA GLY A 90 -29.76 7.66 -8.70
C GLY A 90 -29.56 7.93 -7.20
N ALA A 91 -29.06 6.97 -6.39
CA ALA A 91 -29.03 7.15 -4.93
C ALA A 91 -27.72 7.72 -4.36
N ASN A 92 -26.64 7.77 -5.15
CA ASN A 92 -25.33 8.29 -4.72
C ASN A 92 -24.71 9.25 -5.76
N GLU A 93 -25.51 9.87 -6.62
CA GLU A 93 -25.02 10.94 -7.50
C GLU A 93 -24.55 12.16 -6.69
N ASP A 94 -25.09 12.39 -5.49
CA ASP A 94 -24.81 13.59 -4.70
C ASP A 94 -23.37 13.69 -4.14
N VAL A 95 -22.63 12.58 -4.04
CA VAL A 95 -21.22 12.61 -3.59
C VAL A 95 -20.26 12.84 -4.78
N ALA A 96 -20.69 12.51 -6.01
CA ALA A 96 -19.91 12.73 -7.24
C ALA A 96 -20.29 14.02 -7.98
N ALA A 97 -21.49 14.58 -7.73
CA ALA A 97 -22.07 15.70 -8.49
C ALA A 97 -21.41 17.07 -8.28
N ASN A 98 -20.48 17.22 -7.31
CA ASN A 98 -19.79 18.49 -7.10
C ASN A 98 -18.49 18.67 -7.90
N HIS A 99 -18.10 17.71 -8.74
CA HIS A 99 -17.07 17.94 -9.75
C HIS A 99 -17.76 18.21 -11.10
N GLN A 100 -18.09 19.47 -11.35
CA GLN A 100 -18.30 19.92 -12.74
C GLN A 100 -17.06 19.50 -13.55
N PRO A 101 -17.19 18.67 -14.60
CA PRO A 101 -16.07 18.36 -15.47
C PRO A 101 -15.56 19.68 -16.03
N ASN A 102 -14.36 20.08 -15.61
CA ASN A 102 -13.75 21.33 -16.03
C ASN A 102 -13.60 21.25 -17.56
N THR A 103 -14.39 22.04 -18.28
CA THR A 103 -14.46 22.08 -19.76
C THR A 103 -13.19 22.64 -20.41
N GLY A 104 -12.13 22.86 -19.64
CA GLY A 104 -10.81 23.25 -20.14
C GLY A 104 -10.13 22.12 -20.89
N GLN A 105 -9.27 22.49 -21.85
CA GLN A 105 -8.46 21.55 -22.63
C GLN A 105 -7.76 20.52 -21.71
N PRO A 106 -7.80 19.21 -22.06
CA PRO A 106 -7.10 18.20 -21.29
C PRO A 106 -5.63 18.60 -21.17
N GLY A 107 -5.11 18.55 -19.93
CA GLY A 107 -3.69 18.82 -19.70
C GLY A 107 -2.82 17.83 -20.47
N SER A 108 -1.58 18.20 -20.78
CA SER A 108 -0.68 17.24 -21.43
C SER A 108 -0.46 16.03 -20.49
N PHE A 109 -0.47 14.83 -21.06
CA PHE A 109 -0.22 13.59 -20.31
C PHE A 109 1.14 13.64 -19.57
N ALA A 110 2.15 14.25 -20.20
CA ALA A 110 3.46 14.45 -19.59
C ALA A 110 3.39 15.32 -18.32
N LEU A 111 2.59 16.40 -18.31
CA LEU A 111 2.39 17.21 -17.11
C LEU A 111 1.68 16.44 -15.99
N ALA A 112 0.77 15.51 -16.32
CA ALA A 112 0.09 14.69 -15.33
C ALA A 112 1.04 13.66 -14.68
N LEU A 113 2.02 13.17 -15.44
CA LEU A 113 3.00 12.19 -14.96
C LEU A 113 4.16 12.84 -14.19
N ALA A 114 4.45 14.12 -14.44
CA ALA A 114 5.60 14.82 -13.88
C ALA A 114 5.69 14.78 -12.34
N PRO A 115 4.61 15.02 -11.56
CA PRO A 115 4.67 14.91 -10.10
C PRO A 115 4.99 13.49 -9.62
N VAL A 116 4.45 12.46 -10.26
CA VAL A 116 4.70 11.05 -9.90
C VAL A 116 6.17 10.70 -10.13
N VAL A 117 6.71 11.06 -11.29
CA VAL A 117 8.14 10.87 -11.61
C VAL A 117 9.03 11.65 -10.64
N ALA A 118 8.64 12.89 -10.32
CA ALA A 118 9.36 13.73 -9.37
C ALA A 118 9.42 13.09 -7.98
N VAL A 119 8.31 12.54 -7.46
CA VAL A 119 8.31 11.83 -6.16
C VAL A 119 9.31 10.68 -6.17
N ILE A 120 9.29 9.82 -7.20
CA ILE A 120 10.18 8.66 -7.27
C ILE A 120 11.64 9.10 -7.37
N ALA A 121 11.95 10.03 -8.29
CA ALA A 121 13.30 10.51 -8.53
C ALA A 121 13.88 11.27 -7.32
N LEU A 122 13.09 12.16 -6.71
CA LEU A 122 13.50 12.90 -5.52
C LEU A 122 13.68 11.99 -4.32
N ASN A 123 12.78 11.02 -4.12
CA ASN A 123 12.89 10.05 -3.04
C ASN A 123 14.18 9.23 -3.17
N TYR A 124 14.46 8.72 -4.37
CA TYR A 124 15.71 8.02 -4.64
C TYR A 124 16.93 8.90 -4.34
N TRP A 125 16.97 10.12 -4.90
CA TRP A 125 18.10 11.02 -4.74
C TRP A 125 18.31 11.43 -3.27
N LEU A 126 17.24 11.77 -2.55
CA LEU A 126 17.30 12.15 -1.14
C LEU A 126 17.74 10.98 -0.25
N SER A 127 17.21 9.78 -0.51
CA SER A 127 17.50 8.59 0.27
C SER A 127 18.94 8.08 0.07
N SER A 128 19.48 8.20 -1.14
CA SER A 128 20.83 7.71 -1.48
C SER A 128 21.94 8.75 -1.30
N HIS A 129 21.71 10.01 -1.67
CA HIS A 129 22.76 11.03 -1.76
C HIS A 129 22.45 12.31 -0.97
N GLY A 130 21.20 12.77 -0.98
CA GLY A 130 20.83 14.09 -0.45
C GLY A 130 20.96 14.17 1.06
N LEU A 131 20.35 13.24 1.78
CA LEU A 131 20.31 13.27 3.24
C LEU A 131 21.57 12.70 3.89
N THR A 132 22.34 11.85 3.20
CA THR A 132 23.56 11.22 3.74
C THR A 132 24.69 12.21 4.03
N ARG A 133 24.60 13.43 3.49
CA ARG A 133 25.61 14.50 3.65
C ARG A 133 25.27 15.50 4.76
N ILE A 134 24.11 15.36 5.41
CA ILE A 134 23.66 16.27 6.46
C ILE A 134 24.22 15.79 7.80
N ASP A 135 24.88 16.68 8.55
CA ASP A 135 25.23 16.42 9.93
C ASP A 135 23.94 16.39 10.77
N ALA A 136 23.54 15.18 11.15
CA ALA A 136 22.34 14.92 11.91
C ALA A 136 22.65 14.45 13.34
N SER A 137 23.81 14.84 13.88
CA SER A 137 24.23 14.54 15.25
C SER A 137 23.20 14.95 16.32
N TYR A 138 22.42 16.00 16.05
CA TYR A 138 21.32 16.43 16.92
C TYR A 138 20.25 15.35 17.17
N LEU A 139 20.07 14.39 16.26
CA LEU A 139 19.09 13.30 16.42
C LEU A 139 19.40 12.37 17.60
N ALA A 140 20.67 12.31 18.01
CA ALA A 140 21.10 11.52 19.17
C ALA A 140 20.61 12.12 20.50
N GLU A 141 20.17 13.37 20.51
CA GLU A 141 19.68 13.99 21.73
C GLU A 141 18.31 13.41 22.13
N PRO A 142 18.03 13.24 23.44
CA PRO A 142 16.78 12.64 23.92
C PRO A 142 15.50 13.32 23.40
N ARG A 143 15.54 14.65 23.18
CA ARG A 143 14.39 15.42 22.66
C ARG A 143 13.99 15.05 21.23
N PHE A 144 14.90 14.43 20.46
CA PHE A 144 14.65 13.94 19.11
C PHE A 144 14.48 12.41 19.06
N GLY A 145 14.37 11.76 20.23
CA GLY A 145 14.12 10.33 20.33
C GLY A 145 15.37 9.45 20.38
N ALA A 146 16.57 10.04 20.59
CA ALA A 146 17.83 9.31 20.65
C ALA A 146 18.05 8.37 19.44
N THR A 147 17.80 8.89 18.24
CA THR A 147 17.81 8.13 16.99
C THR A 147 19.00 8.49 16.10
N THR A 148 19.21 7.72 15.04
CA THR A 148 20.26 7.98 14.05
C THR A 148 19.64 8.41 12.73
N LEU A 149 20.42 9.12 11.92
CA LEU A 149 20.00 9.48 10.57
C LEU A 149 19.60 8.23 9.76
N GLU A 150 20.33 7.15 9.90
CA GLU A 150 20.07 5.90 9.17
C GLU A 150 18.67 5.35 9.44
N ALA A 151 18.21 5.40 10.69
CA ALA A 151 16.89 4.92 11.11
C ALA A 151 15.73 5.75 10.53
N VAL A 152 15.91 7.07 10.40
CA VAL A 152 14.84 7.99 9.95
C VAL A 152 14.96 8.43 8.49
N ARG A 153 16.11 8.15 7.85
CA ARG A 153 16.46 8.62 6.50
C ARG A 153 15.37 8.32 5.48
N GLY A 154 14.86 7.09 5.47
CA GLY A 154 13.81 6.68 4.53
C GLY A 154 12.55 7.54 4.68
N MET A 155 12.10 7.76 5.91
CA MET A 155 10.93 8.58 6.22
C MET A 155 11.15 10.05 5.84
N CYS A 156 12.30 10.63 6.20
CA CYS A 156 12.64 12.01 5.84
C CYS A 156 12.72 12.20 4.32
N ALA A 157 13.27 11.22 3.58
CA ALA A 157 13.36 11.27 2.13
C ALA A 157 11.97 11.28 1.47
N VAL A 158 11.07 10.39 1.90
CA VAL A 158 9.68 10.32 1.40
C VAL A 158 8.92 11.62 1.68
N LEU A 159 8.98 12.12 2.91
CA LEU A 159 8.27 13.35 3.30
C LEU A 159 8.76 14.57 2.50
N SER A 160 10.07 14.69 2.33
CA SER A 160 10.67 15.78 1.56
C SER A 160 10.34 15.66 0.07
N ALA A 161 10.37 14.46 -0.50
CA ALA A 161 10.01 14.21 -1.90
C ALA A 161 8.53 14.55 -2.16
N LEU A 162 7.62 14.14 -1.27
CA LEU A 162 6.20 14.46 -1.36
C LEU A 162 5.96 15.97 -1.24
N ALA A 163 6.61 16.66 -0.30
CA ALA A 163 6.49 18.11 -0.16
C ALA A 163 6.94 18.85 -1.41
N LEU A 164 8.11 18.48 -1.98
CA LEU A 164 8.62 19.06 -3.22
C LEU A 164 7.71 18.77 -4.41
N ALA A 165 7.15 17.56 -4.51
CA ALA A 165 6.20 17.21 -5.56
C ALA A 165 4.88 17.99 -5.45
N ILE A 166 4.41 18.26 -4.23
CA ILE A 166 3.26 19.14 -4.00
C ILE A 166 3.58 20.56 -4.47
N LEU A 167 4.76 21.10 -4.14
CA LEU A 167 5.18 22.42 -4.62
C LEU A 167 5.27 22.48 -6.15
N LEU A 168 5.82 21.44 -6.79
CA LEU A 168 5.86 21.31 -8.24
C LEU A 168 4.44 21.29 -8.83
N LEU A 169 3.53 20.51 -8.24
CA LEU A 169 2.14 20.43 -8.69
C LEU A 169 1.43 21.78 -8.56
N LEU A 170 1.64 22.50 -7.45
CA LEU A 170 1.11 23.85 -7.26
C LEU A 170 1.66 24.82 -8.31
N ALA A 171 2.96 24.74 -8.64
CA ALA A 171 3.57 25.59 -9.66
C ALA A 171 3.04 25.30 -11.07
N LEU A 172 2.94 24.01 -11.44
CA LEU A 172 2.46 23.58 -12.75
C LEU A 172 0.96 23.86 -12.95
N GLN A 173 0.17 23.71 -11.88
CA GLN A 173 -1.29 23.76 -11.94
C GLN A 173 -1.88 25.07 -11.39
N TRP A 174 -1.05 26.06 -11.04
CA TRP A 174 -1.48 27.29 -10.35
C TRP A 174 -2.69 27.98 -11.01
N ARG A 175 -2.70 28.04 -12.35
CA ARG A 175 -3.77 28.68 -13.13
C ARG A 175 -5.08 27.88 -13.20
N ARG A 176 -5.04 26.59 -12.89
CA ARG A 176 -6.19 25.67 -12.95
C ARG A 176 -6.77 25.39 -11.56
N LEU A 177 -6.16 25.89 -10.49
CA LEU A 177 -6.68 25.73 -9.13
C LEU A 177 -7.88 26.66 -8.90
N PRO A 178 -8.97 26.18 -8.28
CA PRO A 178 -10.13 27.02 -7.94
C PRO A 178 -9.81 28.07 -6.86
N GLY A 179 -8.67 27.91 -6.15
CA GLY A 179 -8.12 28.84 -5.20
C GLY A 179 -7.23 28.13 -4.18
N LEU A 180 -5.97 28.58 -4.02
CA LEU A 180 -4.96 27.89 -3.20
C LEU A 180 -5.43 27.62 -1.77
N LYS A 181 -5.98 28.64 -1.09
CA LYS A 181 -6.41 28.54 0.31
C LYS A 181 -7.45 27.43 0.50
N LYS A 182 -8.50 27.43 -0.33
CA LYS A 182 -9.58 26.43 -0.25
C LYS A 182 -9.07 25.02 -0.56
N THR A 183 -8.19 24.89 -1.56
CA THR A 183 -7.57 23.60 -1.90
C THR A 183 -6.74 23.05 -0.74
N LEU A 184 -5.89 23.89 -0.11
CA LEU A 184 -5.08 23.49 1.04
C LEU A 184 -5.93 23.14 2.26
N GLU A 185 -6.97 23.94 2.55
CA GLU A 185 -7.90 23.70 3.66
C GLU A 185 -8.66 22.37 3.51
N THR A 186 -9.14 22.08 2.29
CA THR A 186 -9.83 20.81 1.98
C THR A 186 -8.86 19.63 2.13
N GLY A 187 -7.64 19.76 1.60
CA GLY A 187 -6.60 18.75 1.73
C GLY A 187 -6.25 18.47 3.18
N ALA A 188 -5.95 19.51 3.97
CA ALA A 188 -5.65 19.40 5.39
C ALA A 188 -6.78 18.70 6.15
N SER A 189 -8.03 19.14 5.96
CA SER A 189 -9.20 18.55 6.63
C SER A 189 -9.39 17.07 6.26
N SER A 190 -9.20 16.72 4.98
CA SER A 190 -9.30 15.33 4.52
C SER A 190 -8.22 14.40 5.08
N SER A 191 -7.07 14.94 5.50
CA SER A 191 -5.94 14.16 6.01
C SER A 191 -6.02 13.82 7.49
N VAL A 192 -6.85 14.55 8.27
CA VAL A 192 -6.93 14.40 9.72
C VAL A 192 -7.36 13.00 10.14
N MET A 193 -8.42 12.46 9.53
CA MET A 193 -8.96 11.14 9.91
C MET A 193 -7.95 10.00 9.65
N PRO A 194 -7.33 9.90 8.45
CA PRO A 194 -6.25 8.93 8.21
C PRO A 194 -5.08 9.05 9.20
N LEU A 195 -4.67 10.28 9.53
CA LEU A 195 -3.58 10.53 10.47
C LEU A 195 -3.92 10.06 11.88
N LEU A 196 -5.10 10.42 12.39
CA LEU A 196 -5.55 10.01 13.72
C LEU A 196 -5.71 8.49 13.84
N ASN A 197 -6.22 7.82 12.79
CA ASN A 197 -6.33 6.36 12.77
C ASN A 197 -4.96 5.70 12.88
N THR A 198 -3.97 6.18 12.12
CA THR A 198 -2.60 5.65 12.15
C THR A 198 -1.93 5.91 13.51
N ALA A 199 -2.05 7.13 14.04
CA ALA A 199 -1.48 7.48 15.34
C ALA A 199 -2.10 6.68 16.49
N SER A 200 -3.42 6.44 16.43
CA SER A 200 -4.13 5.65 17.44
C SER A 200 -3.72 4.19 17.42
N GLN A 201 -3.50 3.61 16.23
CA GLN A 201 -2.97 2.25 16.09
C GLN A 201 -1.57 2.15 16.71
N VAL A 202 -0.72 3.16 16.49
CA VAL A 202 0.62 3.24 17.10
C VAL A 202 0.58 3.31 18.62
N GLY A 203 -0.26 4.18 19.17
CA GLY A 203 -0.44 4.27 20.62
C GLY A 203 -0.97 2.97 21.22
N PHE A 204 -1.96 2.34 20.58
CA PHE A 204 -2.52 1.07 21.04
C PHE A 204 -1.49 -0.07 21.01
N GLY A 205 -0.74 -0.22 19.91
CA GLY A 205 0.29 -1.26 19.79
C GLY A 205 1.38 -1.14 20.85
N ALA A 206 1.83 0.08 21.14
CA ALA A 206 2.81 0.35 22.19
C ALA A 206 2.30 -0.04 23.59
N VAL A 207 1.02 0.22 23.89
CA VAL A 207 0.41 -0.20 25.15
C VAL A 207 0.32 -1.72 25.24
N ILE A 208 -0.16 -2.40 24.19
CA ILE A 208 -0.26 -3.87 24.17
C ILE A 208 1.10 -4.53 24.34
N ALA A 209 2.13 -4.02 23.66
CA ALA A 209 3.50 -4.54 23.76
C ALA A 209 4.07 -4.47 25.18
N SER A 210 3.60 -3.54 26.02
CA SER A 210 4.04 -3.39 27.41
C SER A 210 3.41 -4.39 28.38
N LEU A 211 2.37 -5.13 27.98
CA LEU A 211 1.64 -6.05 28.86
C LEU A 211 2.38 -7.39 29.02
N ALA A 212 2.49 -7.90 30.25
CA ALA A 212 3.18 -9.17 30.52
C ALA A 212 2.59 -10.37 29.74
N GLY A 213 1.26 -10.39 29.54
CA GLY A 213 0.57 -11.45 28.78
C GLY A 213 0.87 -11.42 27.27
N PHE A 214 1.42 -10.33 26.75
CA PHE A 214 1.76 -10.21 25.34
C PHE A 214 2.91 -11.15 24.94
N ALA A 215 3.82 -11.49 25.86
CA ALA A 215 4.91 -12.43 25.58
C ALA A 215 4.40 -13.79 25.07
N LEU A 216 3.30 -14.30 25.62
CA LEU A 216 2.69 -15.57 25.18
C LEU A 216 2.16 -15.49 23.74
N ILE A 217 1.57 -14.36 23.37
CA ILE A 217 1.04 -14.14 22.02
C ILE A 217 2.20 -14.00 21.04
N ARG A 218 3.24 -13.23 21.40
CA ARG A 218 4.48 -13.15 20.61
C ARG A 218 5.03 -14.54 20.36
N ASP A 219 5.28 -15.30 21.40
CA ASP A 219 5.94 -16.60 21.28
C ASP A 219 5.10 -17.56 20.43
N ALA A 220 3.77 -17.58 20.60
CA ALA A 220 2.86 -18.36 19.75
C ALA A 220 2.91 -17.94 18.26
N VAL A 221 3.04 -16.65 17.97
CA VAL A 221 3.14 -16.13 16.60
C VAL A 221 4.51 -16.45 15.97
N LEU A 222 5.57 -16.40 16.77
CA LEU A 222 6.91 -16.77 16.31
C LEU A 222 7.01 -18.29 16.04
N ASP A 223 6.28 -19.10 16.79
CA ASP A 223 6.21 -20.56 16.60
C ASP A 223 5.34 -21.03 15.41
N ILE A 224 4.68 -20.11 14.68
CA ILE A 224 3.91 -20.46 13.46
C ILE A 224 4.81 -21.14 12.41
N ALA A 225 6.06 -20.70 12.28
CA ALA A 225 7.04 -21.25 11.35
C ALA A 225 8.43 -21.26 12.02
N PRO A 226 8.70 -22.25 12.90
CA PRO A 226 9.92 -22.30 13.68
C PRO A 226 11.14 -22.28 12.75
N GLY A 227 12.06 -21.34 12.98
CA GLY A 227 13.30 -21.22 12.21
C GLY A 227 13.17 -20.54 10.84
N ASN A 228 11.98 -20.06 10.44
CA ASN A 228 11.83 -19.26 9.21
C ASN A 228 11.18 -17.89 9.52
N PRO A 229 11.98 -16.86 9.83
CA PRO A 229 11.46 -15.55 10.20
C PRO A 229 10.71 -14.86 9.05
N LEU A 230 11.02 -15.15 7.78
CA LEU A 230 10.27 -14.60 6.64
C LEU A 230 8.86 -15.15 6.57
N VAL A 231 8.68 -16.46 6.79
CA VAL A 231 7.36 -17.09 6.78
C VAL A 231 6.55 -16.69 8.01
N SER A 232 7.16 -16.70 9.20
CA SER A 232 6.50 -16.22 10.43
C SER A 232 6.01 -14.78 10.24
N LEU A 233 6.87 -13.89 9.75
CA LEU A 233 6.52 -12.50 9.46
C LEU A 233 5.40 -12.39 8.42
N ALA A 234 5.52 -13.12 7.31
CA ALA A 234 4.56 -13.03 6.20
C ALA A 234 3.17 -13.48 6.61
N VAL A 235 3.06 -14.63 7.28
CA VAL A 235 1.78 -15.17 7.74
C VAL A 235 1.15 -14.23 8.77
N SER A 236 1.94 -13.71 9.70
CA SER A 236 1.44 -12.82 10.76
C SER A 236 0.91 -11.51 10.18
N VAL A 237 1.71 -10.83 9.37
CA VAL A 237 1.31 -9.55 8.75
C VAL A 237 0.07 -9.73 7.88
N ASN A 238 0.01 -10.79 7.08
CA ASN A 238 -1.12 -11.05 6.18
C ASN A 238 -2.39 -11.39 6.98
N LEU A 239 -2.28 -12.21 8.02
CA LEU A 239 -3.41 -12.58 8.88
C LEU A 239 -3.94 -11.35 9.65
N LEU A 240 -3.07 -10.53 10.23
CA LEU A 240 -3.48 -9.30 10.91
C LEU A 240 -4.11 -8.29 9.92
N ALA A 241 -3.56 -8.16 8.72
CA ALA A 241 -4.17 -7.33 7.67
C ALA A 241 -5.58 -7.85 7.30
N GLY A 242 -5.74 -9.16 7.24
CA GLY A 242 -7.02 -9.82 7.04
C GLY A 242 -8.02 -9.60 8.17
N ILE A 243 -7.63 -9.81 9.42
CA ILE A 243 -8.50 -9.61 10.59
C ILE A 243 -8.96 -8.15 10.68
N THR A 244 -8.04 -7.21 10.46
CA THR A 244 -8.35 -5.77 10.53
C THR A 244 -9.08 -5.26 9.29
N GLY A 245 -9.04 -5.98 8.16
CA GLY A 245 -9.55 -5.49 6.88
C GLY A 245 -8.81 -4.24 6.39
N SER A 246 -7.54 -4.09 6.79
CA SER A 246 -6.71 -2.92 6.48
C SER A 246 -5.25 -3.34 6.36
N ALA A 247 -4.66 -3.19 5.17
CA ALA A 247 -3.25 -3.45 4.93
C ALA A 247 -2.35 -2.70 5.92
N SER A 248 -2.43 -1.36 5.90
CA SER A 248 -1.60 -0.52 6.76
C SER A 248 -1.87 -0.74 8.24
N GLY A 249 -3.12 -0.99 8.64
CA GLY A 249 -3.48 -1.26 10.03
C GLY A 249 -2.89 -2.57 10.55
N GLY A 250 -3.09 -3.67 9.82
CA GLY A 250 -2.55 -4.98 10.20
C GLY A 250 -1.02 -5.01 10.23
N MET A 251 -0.37 -4.38 9.25
CA MET A 251 1.09 -4.25 9.22
C MET A 251 1.60 -3.44 10.41
N THR A 252 0.96 -2.31 10.73
CA THR A 252 1.34 -1.43 11.83
C THR A 252 1.28 -2.17 13.16
N ILE A 253 0.16 -2.88 13.43
CA ILE A 253 0.02 -3.70 14.63
C ILE A 253 1.12 -4.76 14.66
N ALA A 254 1.30 -5.53 13.57
CA ALA A 254 2.30 -6.60 13.53
C ALA A 254 3.72 -6.09 13.82
N LEU A 255 4.15 -5.00 13.19
CA LEU A 255 5.51 -4.47 13.35
C LEU A 255 5.74 -3.79 14.69
N GLN A 256 4.75 -3.14 15.29
CA GLN A 256 4.86 -2.58 16.65
C GLN A 256 5.04 -3.66 17.70
N THR A 257 4.42 -4.79 17.43
CA THR A 257 4.28 -5.88 18.36
C THR A 257 5.45 -6.88 18.22
N LEU A 258 5.94 -7.10 16.99
CA LEU A 258 6.91 -8.16 16.67
C LEU A 258 8.07 -7.72 15.76
N GLY A 259 8.10 -6.47 15.29
CA GLY A 259 9.08 -5.99 14.31
C GLY A 259 10.52 -6.17 14.78
N GLU A 260 10.83 -5.77 16.01
CA GLU A 260 12.17 -5.95 16.60
C GLU A 260 12.55 -7.43 16.74
N ALA A 261 11.60 -8.29 17.10
CA ALA A 261 11.84 -9.73 17.22
C ALA A 261 12.13 -10.36 15.85
N TRP A 262 11.38 -9.99 14.80
CA TRP A 262 11.67 -10.42 13.43
C TRP A 262 13.00 -9.89 12.90
N LEU A 263 13.37 -8.66 13.23
CA LEU A 263 14.69 -8.13 12.88
C LEU A 263 15.81 -8.93 13.54
N ALA A 264 15.71 -9.21 14.84
CA ALA A 264 16.70 -9.97 15.58
C ALA A 264 16.82 -11.42 15.05
N MET A 265 15.70 -12.09 14.79
CA MET A 265 15.72 -13.43 14.19
C MET A 265 16.26 -13.42 12.76
N GLY A 266 15.90 -12.41 11.96
CA GLY A 266 16.43 -12.25 10.61
C GLY A 266 17.94 -12.09 10.63
N GLN A 267 18.47 -11.22 11.48
CA GLN A 267 19.92 -11.05 11.68
C GLN A 267 20.60 -12.35 12.12
N ALA A 268 20.01 -13.08 13.07
CA ALA A 268 20.53 -14.37 13.51
C ALA A 268 20.52 -15.43 12.39
N ALA A 269 19.56 -15.37 11.48
CA ALA A 269 19.44 -16.25 10.32
C ALA A 269 20.21 -15.75 9.08
N GLY A 270 20.96 -14.64 9.17
CA GLY A 270 21.70 -14.06 8.04
C GLY A 270 20.81 -13.40 6.98
N ILE A 271 19.57 -13.05 7.32
CA ILE A 271 18.59 -12.42 6.44
C ILE A 271 18.73 -10.90 6.54
N SER A 272 18.81 -10.23 5.39
CA SER A 272 18.95 -8.78 5.37
C SER A 272 17.66 -8.07 5.82
N PRO A 273 17.78 -6.90 6.48
CA PRO A 273 16.61 -6.08 6.83
C PRO A 273 15.80 -5.63 5.60
N GLU A 274 16.46 -5.51 4.44
CA GLU A 274 15.78 -5.18 3.19
C GLU A 274 14.84 -6.29 2.70
N LEU A 275 15.22 -7.56 2.87
CA LEU A 275 14.34 -8.68 2.57
C LEU A 275 13.15 -8.73 3.52
N LEU A 276 13.38 -8.51 4.83
CA LEU A 276 12.30 -8.41 5.82
C LEU A 276 11.31 -7.29 5.45
N HIS A 277 11.83 -6.12 5.06
CA HIS A 277 11.02 -5.01 4.57
C HIS A 277 10.16 -5.45 3.39
N ARG A 278 10.76 -5.99 2.33
CA ARG A 278 10.02 -6.31 1.10
C ARG A 278 8.98 -7.40 1.32
N VAL A 279 9.32 -8.42 2.11
CA VAL A 279 8.35 -9.46 2.48
C VAL A 279 7.22 -8.87 3.32
N THR A 280 7.49 -7.97 4.27
CA THR A 280 6.45 -7.28 5.05
C THR A 280 5.54 -6.44 4.16
N ALA A 281 6.14 -5.63 3.29
CA ALA A 281 5.43 -4.75 2.38
C ALA A 281 4.53 -5.51 1.42
N ILE A 282 4.95 -6.69 0.93
CA ILE A 282 4.11 -7.56 0.10
C ILE A 282 3.08 -8.32 0.93
N ALA A 283 3.45 -8.81 2.12
CA ALA A 283 2.59 -9.60 2.98
C ALA A 283 1.38 -8.83 3.54
N THR A 284 1.43 -7.50 3.54
CA THR A 284 0.26 -6.68 3.88
C THR A 284 -0.86 -6.74 2.85
N GLY A 285 -0.52 -7.10 1.60
CA GLY A 285 -1.46 -7.31 0.52
C GLY A 285 -1.90 -8.77 0.48
N GLY A 286 -3.15 -9.01 0.12
CA GLY A 286 -3.71 -10.35 0.07
C GLY A 286 -5.00 -10.39 0.87
N LEU A 287 -4.93 -10.91 2.10
CA LEU A 287 -6.12 -11.00 2.95
C LEU A 287 -6.67 -9.64 3.39
N ASP A 288 -5.94 -8.54 3.20
CA ASP A 288 -6.47 -7.20 3.46
C ASP A 288 -7.70 -6.89 2.61
N ALA A 289 -7.79 -7.40 1.37
CA ALA A 289 -8.89 -7.15 0.44
C ALA A 289 -10.09 -8.12 0.59
N LEU A 290 -10.26 -8.71 1.78
CA LEU A 290 -11.42 -9.53 2.11
C LEU A 290 -12.73 -8.73 2.17
N LEU A 291 -13.88 -9.41 2.28
CA LEU A 291 -15.22 -8.83 2.13
C LEU A 291 -15.53 -7.64 3.05
N HIS A 292 -14.94 -7.59 4.25
CA HIS A 292 -15.13 -6.52 5.23
C HIS A 292 -14.17 -5.33 5.03
N ASN A 293 -13.29 -5.37 4.03
CA ASN A 293 -12.39 -4.28 3.71
C ASN A 293 -13.15 -3.03 3.26
N GLY A 294 -12.94 -1.91 3.97
CA GLY A 294 -13.62 -0.64 3.69
C GLY A 294 -13.35 -0.10 2.28
N ALA A 295 -12.13 -0.22 1.75
CA ALA A 295 -11.77 0.26 0.42
C ALA A 295 -12.46 -0.55 -0.69
N VAL A 296 -12.61 -1.87 -0.51
CA VAL A 296 -13.39 -2.74 -1.41
C VAL A 296 -14.87 -2.35 -1.38
N ILE A 297 -15.45 -2.13 -0.20
CA ILE A 297 -16.84 -1.70 -0.05
C ILE A 297 -17.06 -0.34 -0.74
N THR A 298 -16.17 0.62 -0.51
CA THR A 298 -16.22 1.94 -1.16
C THR A 298 -16.07 1.83 -2.68
N LEU A 299 -15.13 1.03 -3.18
CA LEU A 299 -14.94 0.81 -4.61
C LEU A 299 -16.20 0.26 -5.28
N LEU A 300 -16.81 -0.75 -4.67
CA LEU A 300 -18.05 -1.35 -5.17
C LEU A 300 -19.21 -0.34 -5.13
N SER A 301 -19.34 0.44 -4.06
CA SER A 301 -20.35 1.50 -3.91
C SER A 301 -20.21 2.58 -5.00
N ILE A 302 -18.99 3.07 -5.25
CA ILE A 302 -18.70 4.05 -6.31
C ILE A 302 -19.04 3.48 -7.69
N CYS A 303 -18.75 2.19 -7.90
CA CYS A 303 -19.09 1.54 -9.15
C CYS A 303 -20.59 1.17 -9.25
N GLY A 304 -21.39 1.36 -8.20
CA GLY A 304 -22.78 0.93 -8.15
C GLY A 304 -22.94 -0.58 -8.35
N LEU A 305 -22.07 -1.37 -7.71
CA LEU A 305 -22.01 -2.83 -7.79
C LEU A 305 -22.02 -3.45 -6.39
N THR A 306 -22.39 -4.71 -6.31
CA THR A 306 -22.38 -5.50 -5.08
C THR A 306 -21.22 -6.50 -5.07
N HIS A 307 -20.86 -7.01 -3.89
CA HIS A 307 -19.84 -8.06 -3.79
C HIS A 307 -20.16 -9.26 -4.69
N ARG A 308 -21.43 -9.69 -4.73
CA ARG A 308 -21.86 -10.82 -5.58
C ARG A 308 -21.52 -10.61 -7.06
N GLN A 309 -21.53 -9.38 -7.55
CA GLN A 309 -21.34 -9.07 -8.97
C GLN A 309 -19.85 -9.01 -9.36
N SER A 310 -18.98 -8.47 -8.50
CA SER A 310 -17.60 -8.12 -8.88
C SER A 310 -16.51 -8.62 -7.95
N TYR A 311 -16.85 -9.14 -6.77
CA TYR A 311 -15.84 -9.52 -5.78
C TYR A 311 -14.94 -10.66 -6.24
N VAL A 312 -15.43 -11.57 -7.09
CA VAL A 312 -14.58 -12.66 -7.63
C VAL A 312 -13.38 -12.09 -8.39
N ASP A 313 -13.60 -11.04 -9.18
CA ASP A 313 -12.53 -10.40 -9.93
C ASP A 313 -11.56 -9.67 -9.00
N ILE A 314 -12.05 -9.04 -7.91
CA ILE A 314 -11.20 -8.44 -6.86
C ILE A 314 -10.41 -9.52 -6.11
N LEU A 315 -11.04 -10.62 -5.72
CA LEU A 315 -10.43 -11.74 -5.00
C LEU A 315 -9.24 -12.31 -5.79
N MET A 316 -9.42 -12.53 -7.10
CA MET A 316 -8.35 -13.07 -7.92
C MET A 316 -7.16 -12.11 -8.04
N VAL A 317 -7.42 -10.83 -8.30
CA VAL A 317 -6.34 -9.87 -8.56
C VAL A 317 -5.68 -9.35 -7.29
N ALA A 318 -6.44 -9.13 -6.21
CA ALA A 318 -5.98 -8.45 -4.99
C ALA A 318 -5.80 -9.38 -3.79
N VAL A 319 -6.25 -10.64 -3.86
CA VAL A 319 -5.98 -11.64 -2.82
C VAL A 319 -5.03 -12.71 -3.33
N LEU A 320 -5.44 -13.46 -4.36
CA LEU A 320 -4.64 -14.60 -4.84
C LEU A 320 -3.35 -14.17 -5.55
N GLY A 321 -3.42 -13.12 -6.39
CA GLY A 321 -2.23 -12.55 -7.04
C GLY A 321 -1.14 -12.14 -6.04
N PRO A 322 -1.45 -11.31 -5.03
CA PRO A 322 -0.51 -10.93 -3.99
C PRO A 322 0.01 -12.10 -3.14
N ILE A 323 -0.82 -13.08 -2.78
CA ILE A 323 -0.37 -14.28 -2.07
C ILE A 323 0.62 -15.09 -2.92
N ALA A 324 0.34 -15.26 -4.22
CA ALA A 324 1.25 -15.95 -5.12
C ALA A 324 2.58 -15.20 -5.26
N ALA A 325 2.54 -13.86 -5.39
CA ALA A 325 3.73 -13.02 -5.43
C ALA A 325 4.53 -13.08 -4.12
N LEU A 326 3.85 -13.10 -2.97
CA LEU A 326 4.47 -13.25 -1.65
C LEU A 326 5.24 -14.56 -1.53
N VAL A 327 4.60 -15.68 -1.91
CA VAL A 327 5.24 -17.00 -1.91
C VAL A 327 6.48 -16.99 -2.81
N ALA A 328 6.36 -16.47 -4.04
CA ALA A 328 7.49 -16.39 -4.96
C ALA A 328 8.63 -15.53 -4.42
N VAL A 329 8.34 -14.38 -3.81
CA VAL A 329 9.35 -13.48 -3.23
C VAL A 329 10.03 -14.11 -2.01
N ILE A 330 9.30 -14.81 -1.14
CA ILE A 330 9.90 -15.54 -0.01
C ILE A 330 10.85 -16.62 -0.53
N LEU A 331 10.40 -17.41 -1.53
CA LEU A 331 11.25 -18.45 -2.13
C LEU A 331 12.50 -17.83 -2.76
N LEU A 332 12.36 -16.83 -3.63
CA LEU A 332 13.52 -16.21 -4.27
C LEU A 332 14.44 -15.52 -3.27
N GLY A 333 13.89 -14.79 -2.30
CA GLY A 333 14.68 -14.12 -1.27
C GLY A 333 15.44 -15.09 -0.36
N THR A 334 14.87 -16.26 -0.06
CA THR A 334 15.54 -17.30 0.73
C THR A 334 16.78 -17.86 0.00
N TRP A 335 16.73 -17.97 -1.33
CA TRP A 335 17.81 -18.58 -2.12
C TRP A 335 18.81 -17.56 -2.68
N PHE A 336 18.37 -16.33 -2.96
CA PHE A 336 19.16 -15.33 -3.69
C PHE A 336 19.40 -14.02 -2.89
N GLY A 337 18.86 -13.90 -1.68
CA GLY A 337 19.03 -12.70 -0.86
C GLY A 337 18.17 -11.51 -1.31
N SER A 338 18.60 -10.28 -1.00
CA SER A 338 17.80 -9.05 -1.14
C SER A 338 18.19 -8.14 -2.31
N PHE A 339 18.41 -8.71 -3.49
CA PHE A 339 18.76 -7.95 -4.70
C PHE A 339 17.60 -7.07 -5.21
#